data_AF-A0A2W5TTW5-F1
#
_entry.id   AF-A0A2W5TTW5-F1
#
_cell.length_a   1.000
_cell.length_b   1.000
_cell.length_c   1.000
_cell.angle_alpha   90.00
_cell.angle_beta   90.00
_cell.angle_gamma   90.00
#
_symmetry.space_group_name_H-M   'P 1'
#
loop_
_entity.id
_entity.type
_entity.pdbx_description
1 polymer ?
#
loop_
_entity_poly.entity_id
_entity_poly.type
_entity_poly.pdbx_seq_one_letter_code
_entity_poly.pdbx_strand_id
1 'polypeptide(L)'
;MTSVVIWRRRELMDLSEFGGATSKHVGDIWIAADSRISSPTNSGSRVVPTDAALKILPINLKLFQEYEYGPGSVPVYEGQLAFAFAGGVLPATMTYAMLVSYFRGLTGPYDVDLPTIGNIVGLVSRIGTTYAAETSQAFEAFLVGMCPLHHRNNKDHAYRLRFDTTGTPRNPELLDLMPDGSFALLGSNQAAIGRMIADGFAADLEYNPALAIKSVIEEEIAGDIGGYLHLGRIRGGVDIYPAWRGDSGSLPSPYADGKLGGLGEWRVNGIFGIA
;
A
#
# COMPACT_ATOMS: atom_id res chain seq x y z
N MET A 1 -18.16 -1.21 1.16
CA MET A 1 -16.80 -0.67 1.12
C MET A 1 -15.88 -1.65 1.83
N THR A 2 -14.59 -1.44 1.69
CA THR A 2 -13.52 -2.38 2.02
C THR A 2 -12.74 -1.83 3.22
N SER A 3 -11.72 -2.54 3.69
CA SER A 3 -10.81 -2.03 4.72
C SER A 3 -9.37 -2.16 4.29
N VAL A 4 -8.60 -1.09 4.50
CA VAL A 4 -7.14 -1.06 4.30
C VAL A 4 -6.51 -0.40 5.52
N VAL A 5 -5.49 -1.02 6.08
CA VAL A 5 -4.67 -0.47 7.17
C VAL A 5 -3.23 -0.35 6.73
N ILE A 6 -2.58 0.73 7.15
CA ILE A 6 -1.13 0.94 7.00
C ILE A 6 -0.53 1.24 8.37
N TRP A 7 0.64 0.68 8.63
CA TRP A 7 1.40 0.93 9.86
C TRP A 7 2.90 0.75 9.62
N ARG A 8 3.72 1.19 10.57
CA ARG A 8 5.14 0.88 10.59
C ARG A 8 5.41 -0.16 11.66
N ARG A 9 6.13 -1.23 11.29
CA ARG A 9 6.40 -2.33 12.22
C ARG A 9 7.48 -1.92 13.22
N ARG A 10 7.32 -2.38 14.46
CA ARG A 10 8.28 -2.19 15.55
C ARG A 10 8.62 -3.56 16.09
N GLU A 11 9.91 -3.76 16.36
CA GLU A 11 10.39 -4.98 17.01
C GLU A 11 11.18 -4.59 18.26
N LEU A 12 10.92 -5.27 19.37
CA LEU A 12 11.70 -5.18 20.59
C LEU A 12 12.85 -6.20 20.50
N MET A 13 14.06 -5.68 20.40
CA MET A 13 15.27 -6.49 20.38
C MET A 13 15.82 -6.60 21.79
N ASP A 14 15.76 -7.79 22.39
CA ASP A 14 16.51 -8.05 23.60
C ASP A 14 18.00 -8.20 23.29
N LEU A 15 18.78 -7.24 23.77
CA LEU A 15 20.23 -7.23 23.62
C LEU A 15 20.94 -7.69 24.89
N SER A 16 20.22 -8.24 25.86
CA SER A 16 20.75 -8.70 27.14
C SER A 16 21.90 -9.71 26.97
N GLU A 17 21.81 -10.60 25.98
CA GLU A 17 22.85 -11.56 25.62
C GLU A 17 24.15 -10.89 25.09
N PHE A 18 24.08 -9.64 24.64
CA PHE A 18 25.21 -8.83 24.18
C PHE A 18 25.63 -7.75 25.19
N GLY A 19 25.13 -7.81 26.43
CA GLY A 19 25.36 -6.80 27.46
C GLY A 19 24.67 -5.45 27.21
N GLY A 20 23.71 -5.43 26.28
CA GLY A 20 22.91 -4.26 25.94
C GLY A 20 21.55 -4.22 26.66
N ALA A 21 20.95 -3.05 26.73
CA ALA A 21 19.56 -2.91 27.14
C ALA A 21 18.62 -3.31 25.98
N THR A 22 17.40 -3.74 26.30
CA THR A 22 16.34 -3.93 25.30
C THR A 22 16.22 -2.66 24.45
N SER A 23 16.37 -2.82 23.14
CA SER A 23 16.33 -1.73 22.18
C SER A 23 15.15 -1.92 21.24
N LYS A 24 14.66 -0.82 20.69
CA LYS A 24 13.50 -0.83 19.81
C LYS A 24 13.93 -0.56 18.39
N HIS A 25 13.67 -1.52 17.52
CA HIS A 25 13.92 -1.42 16.10
C HIS A 25 12.67 -0.90 15.38
N VAL A 26 12.82 0.19 14.65
CA VAL A 26 11.79 0.73 13.76
C VAL A 26 12.00 0.11 12.38
N GLY A 27 11.10 -0.77 11.99
CA GLY A 27 11.17 -1.51 10.74
C GLY A 27 10.40 -0.85 9.59
N ASP A 28 10.04 -1.69 8.63
CA ASP A 28 9.41 -1.32 7.37
C ASP A 28 7.95 -0.87 7.53
N ILE A 29 7.41 -0.26 6.48
CA ILE A 29 5.98 0.04 6.37
C ILE A 29 5.24 -1.21 5.86
N TRP A 30 4.11 -1.51 6.48
CA TRP A 30 3.24 -2.62 6.12
C TRP A 30 1.85 -2.11 5.77
N ILE A 31 1.19 -2.81 4.85
CA ILE A 31 -0.19 -2.58 4.45
C ILE A 31 -0.94 -3.89 4.54
N ALA A 32 -2.17 -3.87 5.06
CA ALA A 32 -3.09 -4.98 4.99
C ALA A 32 -4.43 -4.54 4.43
N ALA A 33 -5.08 -5.42 3.66
CA ALA A 33 -6.37 -5.15 3.06
C ALA A 33 -7.21 -6.42 3.00
N ASP A 34 -8.53 -6.28 3.10
CA ASP A 34 -9.46 -7.37 2.75
C ASP A 34 -9.53 -7.52 1.21
N SER A 35 -10.07 -8.62 0.70
CA SER A 35 -10.17 -8.87 -0.75
C SER A 35 -11.59 -8.85 -1.31
N ARG A 36 -12.61 -8.60 -0.48
CA ARG A 36 -14.01 -8.50 -0.92
C ARG A 36 -14.25 -7.25 -1.75
N ILE A 37 -14.94 -7.41 -2.88
CA ILE A 37 -15.65 -6.33 -3.55
C ILE A 37 -17.13 -6.59 -3.31
N SER A 38 -17.84 -5.57 -2.83
CA SER A 38 -19.28 -5.67 -2.61
C SER A 38 -19.98 -4.35 -2.85
N SER A 39 -21.21 -4.43 -3.35
CA SER A 39 -22.08 -3.28 -3.62
C SER A 39 -23.38 -3.41 -2.81
N PRO A 40 -23.89 -2.31 -2.23
CA PRO A 40 -25.20 -2.33 -1.59
C PRO A 40 -26.31 -2.57 -2.62
N THR A 41 -27.40 -3.17 -2.19
CA THR A 41 -28.64 -3.32 -2.96
C THR A 41 -29.76 -2.50 -2.35
N ASN A 42 -30.83 -2.26 -3.12
CA ASN A 42 -32.02 -1.54 -2.65
C ASN A 42 -32.75 -2.24 -1.48
N SER A 43 -32.51 -3.54 -1.26
CA SER A 43 -33.13 -4.32 -0.16
C SER A 43 -32.32 -4.28 1.14
N GLY A 44 -31.22 -3.52 1.20
CA GLY A 44 -30.29 -3.51 2.34
C GLY A 44 -29.32 -4.70 2.37
N SER A 45 -29.50 -5.69 1.49
CA SER A 45 -28.52 -6.75 1.26
C SER A 45 -27.34 -6.26 0.41
N ARG A 46 -26.27 -7.05 0.30
CA ARG A 46 -25.11 -6.72 -0.55
C ARG A 46 -24.92 -7.78 -1.62
N VAL A 47 -24.60 -7.35 -2.84
CA VAL A 47 -24.07 -8.26 -3.87
C VAL A 47 -22.56 -8.29 -3.71
N VAL A 48 -22.00 -9.49 -3.72
CA VAL A 48 -20.55 -9.73 -3.65
C VAL A 48 -20.09 -10.27 -5.00
N PRO A 49 -19.58 -9.40 -5.91
CA PRO A 49 -19.04 -9.87 -7.18
C PRO A 49 -17.80 -10.75 -7.03
N THR A 50 -16.96 -10.51 -6.02
CA THR A 50 -15.76 -11.31 -5.77
C THR A 50 -15.26 -11.14 -4.34
N ASP A 51 -14.67 -12.22 -3.82
CA ASP A 51 -13.95 -12.26 -2.55
C ASP A 51 -12.44 -12.41 -2.76
N ALA A 52 -11.91 -12.19 -3.97
CA ALA A 52 -10.50 -12.41 -4.31
C ALA A 52 -9.85 -11.21 -5.02
N ALA A 53 -10.31 -10.00 -4.76
CA ALA A 53 -9.76 -8.80 -5.37
C ALA A 53 -8.47 -8.32 -4.68
N LEU A 54 -7.42 -8.10 -5.46
CA LEU A 54 -6.20 -7.46 -4.98
C LEU A 54 -6.41 -5.94 -4.84
N LYS A 55 -6.17 -5.41 -3.64
CA LYS A 55 -6.33 -3.97 -3.32
C LYS A 55 -5.03 -3.28 -2.97
N ILE A 56 -3.92 -4.02 -2.90
CA ILE A 56 -2.57 -3.51 -2.70
C ILE A 56 -1.82 -3.79 -4.01
N LEU A 57 -1.50 -2.73 -4.75
CA LEU A 57 -1.00 -2.82 -6.11
C LEU A 57 0.37 -2.15 -6.21
N PRO A 58 1.40 -2.82 -6.76
CA PRO A 58 2.70 -2.22 -6.94
C PRO A 58 2.72 -1.39 -8.23
N ILE A 59 3.25 -0.17 -8.16
CA ILE A 59 3.49 0.69 -9.31
C ILE A 59 4.99 0.76 -9.54
N ASN A 60 5.44 0.19 -10.66
CA ASN A 60 6.83 0.31 -11.10
C ASN A 60 7.08 1.73 -11.59
N LEU A 61 8.14 2.35 -11.07
CA LEU A 61 8.58 3.68 -11.46
C LEU A 61 9.96 3.56 -12.11
N LYS A 62 10.01 3.86 -13.41
CA LYS A 62 11.25 3.91 -14.18
C LYS A 62 11.39 5.28 -14.80
N LEU A 63 12.47 5.98 -14.44
CA LEU A 63 12.75 7.33 -14.89
C LEU A 63 14.00 7.34 -15.77
N PHE A 64 13.90 8.09 -16.85
CA PHE A 64 14.97 8.27 -17.82
C PHE A 64 15.38 9.73 -17.89
N GLN A 65 16.66 9.98 -18.13
CA GLN A 65 17.17 11.30 -18.48
C GLN A 65 17.77 11.27 -19.88
N GLU A 66 17.54 12.32 -20.66
CA GLU A 66 18.19 12.52 -21.95
C GLU A 66 19.72 12.60 -21.79
N TYR A 67 20.46 12.26 -22.85
CA TYR A 67 21.91 12.48 -22.87
C TYR A 67 22.24 13.97 -23.01
N GLU A 68 23.34 14.43 -22.40
CA GLU A 68 23.83 15.82 -22.54
C GLU A 68 24.11 16.19 -24.01
N TYR A 69 24.73 15.27 -24.77
CA TYR A 69 25.08 15.46 -26.17
C TYR A 69 24.70 14.22 -27.00
N GLY A 70 23.45 14.15 -27.43
CA GLY A 70 23.04 13.16 -28.43
C GLY A 70 21.61 12.65 -28.29
N PRO A 71 21.15 11.84 -29.25
CA PRO A 71 19.82 11.25 -29.20
C PRO A 71 19.76 10.12 -28.16
N GLY A 72 18.63 10.02 -27.47
CA GLY A 72 18.32 8.91 -26.56
C GLY A 72 18.30 9.32 -25.09
N SER A 73 18.04 8.33 -24.24
CA SER A 73 17.93 8.51 -22.80
C SER A 73 18.51 7.32 -22.04
N VAL A 74 18.92 7.56 -20.79
CA VAL A 74 19.44 6.54 -19.87
C VAL A 74 18.53 6.39 -18.67
N PRO A 75 18.33 5.16 -18.14
CA PRO A 75 17.61 4.97 -16.90
C PRO A 75 18.45 5.51 -15.74
N VAL A 76 17.85 6.39 -14.94
CA VAL A 76 18.52 7.06 -13.81
C VAL A 76 17.88 6.75 -12.47
N TYR A 77 16.67 6.21 -12.48
CA TYR A 77 16.00 5.70 -11.29
C TYR A 77 15.08 4.52 -11.65
N GLU A 78 15.11 3.50 -10.80
CA GLU A 78 14.20 2.37 -10.83
C GLU A 78 13.74 2.09 -9.39
N GLY A 79 12.43 2.00 -9.19
CA GLY A 79 11.85 1.72 -7.87
C GLY A 79 10.38 1.37 -7.98
N GLN A 80 9.73 1.19 -6.82
CA GLN A 80 8.32 0.87 -6.74
C GLN A 80 7.59 1.74 -5.71
N LEU A 81 6.32 1.98 -5.98
CA LEU A 81 5.37 2.57 -5.02
C LEU A 81 4.25 1.55 -4.77
N ALA A 82 3.76 1.46 -3.54
CA ALA A 82 2.54 0.73 -3.22
C ALA A 82 1.33 1.66 -3.35
N PHE A 83 0.33 1.25 -4.12
CA PHE A 83 -0.98 1.88 -4.22
C PHE A 83 -2.01 0.95 -3.62
N ALA A 84 -2.53 1.31 -2.45
CA ALA A 84 -3.57 0.54 -1.77
C ALA A 84 -4.86 1.33 -1.68
N PHE A 85 -6.01 0.75 -2.00
CA PHE A 85 -7.25 1.53 -2.14
C PHE A 85 -8.47 0.94 -1.42
N ALA A 86 -9.41 1.81 -1.08
CA ALA A 86 -10.73 1.45 -0.58
C ALA A 86 -11.83 2.31 -1.21
N GLY A 87 -13.03 1.74 -1.39
CA GLY A 87 -14.18 2.46 -1.98
C GLY A 87 -14.48 2.04 -3.42
N GLY A 88 -14.75 3.02 -4.30
CA GLY A 88 -15.09 2.79 -5.70
C GLY A 88 -13.98 2.04 -6.46
N VAL A 89 -14.27 0.80 -6.87
CA VAL A 89 -13.28 -0.08 -7.53
C VAL A 89 -12.95 0.42 -8.93
N LEU A 90 -13.97 0.84 -9.69
CA LEU A 90 -13.79 1.29 -11.06
C LEU A 90 -12.84 2.50 -11.16
N PRO A 91 -13.07 3.62 -10.44
CA PRO A 91 -12.15 4.76 -10.50
C PRO A 91 -10.76 4.43 -9.93
N ALA A 92 -10.68 3.61 -8.88
CA ALA A 92 -9.38 3.24 -8.30
C ALA A 92 -8.52 2.41 -9.27
N THR A 93 -9.13 1.45 -9.96
CA THR A 93 -8.43 0.60 -10.95
C THR A 93 -8.05 1.37 -12.21
N MET A 94 -8.92 2.27 -12.70
CA MET A 94 -8.60 3.19 -13.81
C MET A 94 -7.43 4.11 -13.45
N THR A 95 -7.46 4.68 -12.24
CA THR A 95 -6.36 5.50 -11.70
C THR A 95 -5.05 4.71 -11.70
N TYR A 96 -5.05 3.51 -11.10
CA TYR A 96 -3.88 2.66 -11.08
C TYR A 96 -3.35 2.32 -12.48
N ALA A 97 -4.22 1.91 -13.41
CA ALA A 97 -3.84 1.56 -14.77
C ALA A 97 -3.18 2.75 -15.51
N MET A 98 -3.70 3.95 -15.32
CA MET A 98 -3.13 5.17 -15.89
C MET A 98 -1.76 5.48 -15.28
N LEU A 99 -1.60 5.32 -13.96
CA LEU A 99 -0.33 5.55 -13.28
C LEU A 99 0.75 4.58 -13.74
N VAL A 100 0.45 3.29 -13.85
CA VAL A 100 1.40 2.30 -14.37
C VAL A 100 1.83 2.63 -15.79
N SER A 101 0.92 3.19 -16.60
CA SER A 101 1.23 3.60 -17.97
C SER A 101 2.16 4.82 -17.99
N TYR A 102 1.88 5.85 -17.19
CA TYR A 102 2.75 7.03 -17.08
C TYR A 102 4.15 6.70 -16.55
N PHE A 103 4.22 5.93 -15.47
CA PHE A 103 5.47 5.73 -14.73
C PHE A 103 6.42 4.69 -15.35
N ARG A 104 6.02 4.03 -16.43
CA ARG A 104 6.87 3.07 -17.16
C ARG A 104 7.93 3.70 -18.06
N GLY A 105 7.87 5.02 -18.31
CA GLY A 105 8.78 5.66 -19.27
C GLY A 105 8.88 7.17 -19.16
N LEU A 106 8.72 7.74 -17.96
CA LEU A 106 8.90 9.19 -17.77
C LEU A 106 10.35 9.55 -18.11
N THR A 107 10.50 10.43 -19.10
CA THR A 107 11.79 10.94 -19.56
C THR A 107 11.86 12.44 -19.26
N GLY A 108 12.94 12.87 -18.63
CA GLY A 108 13.24 14.29 -18.37
C GLY A 108 14.53 14.75 -19.05
N PRO A 109 14.77 16.06 -19.15
CA PRO A 109 16.04 16.59 -19.64
C PRO A 109 17.23 16.17 -18.76
N TYR A 110 18.44 16.14 -19.34
CA TYR A 110 19.70 15.73 -18.69
C TYR A 110 20.01 16.46 -17.37
N ASP A 111 19.68 17.74 -17.27
CA ASP A 111 20.04 18.64 -16.17
C ASP A 111 18.88 18.92 -15.21
N VAL A 112 17.74 18.25 -15.39
CA VAL A 112 16.55 18.44 -14.56
C VAL A 112 16.49 17.40 -13.46
N ASP A 113 16.27 17.88 -12.23
CA ASP A 113 16.08 17.05 -11.06
C ASP A 113 14.96 16.01 -11.25
N LEU A 114 15.18 14.82 -10.69
CA LEU A 114 14.14 13.79 -10.64
C LEU A 114 12.89 14.30 -9.91
N PRO A 115 11.68 13.83 -10.27
CA PRO A 115 10.47 14.21 -9.59
C PRO A 115 10.54 13.91 -8.09
N THR A 116 10.07 14.86 -7.30
CA THR A 116 9.85 14.63 -5.87
C THR A 116 8.66 13.71 -5.65
N ILE A 117 8.57 13.12 -4.46
CA ILE A 117 7.37 12.38 -4.07
C ILE A 117 6.13 13.28 -4.10
N GLY A 118 6.26 14.57 -3.80
CA GLY A 118 5.17 15.54 -3.90
C GLY A 118 4.66 15.71 -5.34
N ASN A 119 5.54 15.71 -6.34
CA ASN A 119 5.13 15.76 -7.75
C ASN A 119 4.34 14.50 -8.16
N ILE A 120 4.81 13.33 -7.74
CA ILE A 120 4.14 12.04 -7.96
C ILE A 120 2.77 12.03 -7.31
N VAL A 121 2.70 12.37 -6.02
CA VAL A 121 1.46 12.45 -5.25
C VAL A 121 0.49 13.45 -5.89
N GLY A 122 0.98 14.59 -6.38
CA GLY A 122 0.17 15.58 -7.11
C GLY A 122 -0.41 15.04 -8.41
N LEU A 123 0.36 14.27 -9.19
CA LEU A 123 -0.11 13.61 -10.41
C LEU A 123 -1.19 12.57 -10.09
N VAL A 124 -0.94 11.70 -9.11
CA VAL A 124 -1.91 10.71 -8.62
C VAL A 124 -3.19 11.39 -8.17
N SER A 125 -3.07 12.50 -7.45
CA SER A 125 -4.22 13.28 -6.95
C SER A 125 -5.09 13.79 -8.10
N ARG A 126 -4.49 14.30 -9.17
CA ARG A 126 -5.22 14.80 -10.35
C ARG A 126 -5.92 13.66 -11.08
N ILE A 127 -5.20 12.59 -11.40
CA ILE A 127 -5.76 11.43 -12.12
C ILE A 127 -6.92 10.81 -11.33
N GLY A 128 -6.71 10.54 -10.03
CA GLY A 128 -7.75 9.93 -9.21
C GLY A 128 -8.99 10.81 -9.05
N THR A 129 -8.81 12.13 -8.96
CA THR A 129 -9.93 13.08 -8.90
C THR A 129 -10.75 13.06 -10.18
N THR A 130 -10.09 13.03 -11.35
CA THR A 130 -10.76 12.94 -12.64
C THR A 130 -11.62 11.68 -12.72
N TYR A 131 -11.06 10.51 -12.43
CA TYR A 131 -11.82 9.26 -12.53
C TYR A 131 -12.92 9.13 -11.47
N ALA A 132 -12.71 9.64 -10.25
CA ALA A 132 -13.76 9.63 -9.22
C ALA A 132 -14.99 10.47 -9.64
N ALA A 133 -14.75 11.63 -10.28
CA ALA A 133 -15.80 12.47 -10.82
C ALA A 133 -16.51 11.82 -12.03
N GLU A 134 -15.73 11.35 -13.01
CA GLU A 134 -16.27 10.74 -14.23
C GLU A 134 -17.13 9.50 -13.95
N THR A 135 -16.70 8.67 -13.00
CA THR A 135 -17.45 7.46 -12.61
C THR A 135 -18.54 7.73 -11.58
N SER A 136 -18.63 8.96 -11.04
CA SER A 136 -19.48 9.32 -9.91
C SER A 136 -19.33 8.37 -8.71
N GLN A 137 -18.09 7.91 -8.45
CA GLN A 137 -17.76 7.02 -7.35
C GLN A 137 -16.54 7.54 -6.58
N ALA A 138 -16.73 7.74 -5.28
CA ALA A 138 -15.64 8.13 -4.38
C ALA A 138 -14.76 6.94 -4.00
N PHE A 139 -13.47 7.20 -3.81
CA PHE A 139 -12.53 6.21 -3.26
C PHE A 139 -11.42 6.92 -2.48
N GLU A 140 -10.70 6.15 -1.67
CA GLU A 140 -9.52 6.61 -0.94
C GLU A 140 -8.35 5.69 -1.27
N ALA A 141 -7.12 6.21 -1.16
CA ALA A 141 -5.92 5.42 -1.38
C ALA A 141 -4.78 5.80 -0.45
N PHE A 142 -3.94 4.82 -0.12
CA PHE A 142 -2.59 5.02 0.36
C PHE A 142 -1.63 4.94 -0.81
N LEU A 143 -0.73 5.91 -0.89
CA LEU A 143 0.43 5.88 -1.76
C LEU A 143 1.69 5.86 -0.89
N VAL A 144 2.49 4.79 -1.03
CA VAL A 144 3.65 4.57 -0.18
C VAL A 144 4.88 4.27 -1.02
N GLY A 145 6.01 4.85 -0.69
CA GLY A 145 7.29 4.43 -1.25
C GLY A 145 8.35 5.52 -1.15
N MET A 146 9.43 5.33 -1.89
CA MET A 146 10.59 6.20 -1.82
C MET A 146 10.49 7.38 -2.78
N CYS A 147 11.05 8.51 -2.36
CA CYS A 147 11.18 9.71 -3.19
C CYS A 147 12.31 9.52 -4.22
N PRO A 148 12.05 9.63 -5.54
CA PRO A 148 13.09 9.46 -6.55
C PRO A 148 14.24 10.46 -6.43
N LEU A 149 13.93 11.74 -6.16
CA LEU A 149 14.98 12.77 -5.97
C LEU A 149 15.92 12.44 -4.81
N HIS A 150 15.39 11.91 -3.71
CA HIS A 150 16.14 11.64 -2.48
C HIS A 150 16.32 10.14 -2.23
N HIS A 151 16.36 9.32 -3.28
CA HIS A 151 16.38 7.86 -3.17
C HIS A 151 17.56 7.33 -2.35
N ARG A 152 18.67 8.07 -2.30
CA ARG A 152 19.86 7.74 -1.50
C ARG A 152 19.72 8.03 -0.01
N ASN A 153 18.77 8.90 0.38
CA ASN A 153 18.51 9.30 1.77
C ASN A 153 17.45 8.42 2.46
N ASN A 154 16.94 7.39 1.78
CA ASN A 154 16.24 6.25 2.37
C ASN A 154 15.03 6.55 3.29
N LYS A 155 14.22 7.57 2.96
CA LYS A 155 12.96 7.80 3.68
C LYS A 155 11.78 7.39 2.83
N ASP A 156 11.11 6.32 3.24
CA ASP A 156 9.77 5.99 2.74
C ASP A 156 8.79 7.08 3.19
N HIS A 157 7.92 7.48 2.26
CA HIS A 157 6.82 8.39 2.54
C HIS A 157 5.51 7.64 2.39
N ALA A 158 4.55 7.93 3.26
CA ALA A 158 3.19 7.40 3.19
C ALA A 158 2.20 8.55 3.10
N TYR A 159 1.37 8.56 2.05
CA TYR A 159 0.35 9.56 1.84
C TYR A 159 -1.03 8.92 1.87
N ARG A 160 -1.99 9.60 2.50
CA ARG A 160 -3.41 9.35 2.34
C ARG A 160 -3.98 10.30 1.29
N LEU A 161 -4.73 9.72 0.36
CA LEU A 161 -5.40 10.38 -0.74
C LEU A 161 -6.89 10.12 -0.65
N ARG A 162 -7.69 11.17 -0.86
CA ARG A 162 -9.16 11.09 -0.82
C ARG A 162 -9.73 11.69 -2.08
N PHE A 163 -10.54 10.92 -2.78
CA PHE A 163 -11.14 11.29 -4.06
C PHE A 163 -12.66 11.26 -3.91
N ASP A 164 -13.29 12.41 -4.09
CA ASP A 164 -14.73 12.53 -4.08
C ASP A 164 -15.28 12.71 -5.50
N THR A 165 -16.60 12.72 -5.61
CA THR A 165 -17.30 12.83 -6.89
C THR A 165 -17.38 14.27 -7.41
N THR A 166 -16.82 15.25 -6.69
CA THR A 166 -16.93 16.68 -7.05
C THR A 166 -15.95 17.08 -8.15
N GLY A 167 -14.92 16.26 -8.40
CA GLY A 167 -13.86 16.58 -9.35
C GLY A 167 -12.86 17.63 -8.84
N THR A 168 -12.93 18.00 -7.55
CA THR A 168 -11.98 18.93 -6.94
C THR A 168 -10.85 18.14 -6.24
N PRO A 169 -9.57 18.35 -6.60
CA PRO A 169 -8.48 17.67 -5.94
C PRO A 169 -8.39 18.09 -4.48
N ARG A 170 -8.41 17.11 -3.57
CA ARG A 170 -8.13 17.36 -2.15
C ARG A 170 -6.64 17.33 -1.89
N ASN A 171 -6.21 18.09 -0.88
CA ASN A 171 -4.81 18.07 -0.46
C ASN A 171 -4.44 16.68 0.07
N PRO A 172 -3.37 16.06 -0.45
CA PRO A 172 -2.80 14.84 0.10
C PRO A 172 -2.37 15.03 1.55
N GLU A 173 -2.65 14.04 2.38
CA GLU A 173 -2.25 14.02 3.79
C GLU A 173 -0.98 13.17 3.94
N LEU A 174 0.14 13.78 4.34
CA LEU A 174 1.34 13.03 4.72
C LEU A 174 1.10 12.37 6.08
N LEU A 175 1.29 11.06 6.15
CA LEU A 175 1.10 10.27 7.36
C LEU A 175 2.41 10.20 8.15
N ASP A 176 2.34 10.57 9.43
CA ASP A 176 3.44 10.31 10.37
C ASP A 176 3.23 8.93 11.02
N LEU A 177 4.03 7.96 10.58
CA LEU A 177 4.02 6.59 11.09
C LEU A 177 5.18 6.32 12.07
N MET A 178 5.87 7.37 12.53
CA MET A 178 6.97 7.26 13.48
C MET A 178 6.53 7.11 14.95
N PRO A 179 5.46 7.76 15.44
CA PRO A 179 5.00 7.61 16.82
C PRO A 179 4.51 6.20 17.14
N ASP A 180 4.60 5.78 18.40
CA ASP A 180 4.19 4.43 18.80
C ASP A 180 2.69 4.21 18.69
N GLY A 181 2.32 3.01 18.26
CA GLY A 181 0.94 2.70 17.91
C GLY A 181 0.37 3.51 16.75
N SER A 182 1.20 4.19 15.95
CA SER A 182 0.73 4.94 14.77
C SER A 182 0.24 3.98 13.68
N PHE A 183 -0.98 4.19 13.22
CA PHE A 183 -1.54 3.54 12.04
C PHE A 183 -2.50 4.49 11.32
N ALA A 184 -2.86 4.13 10.09
CA ALA A 184 -3.92 4.81 9.36
C ALA A 184 -4.84 3.79 8.69
N LEU A 185 -6.12 4.11 8.63
CA LEU A 185 -7.17 3.31 7.99
C LEU A 185 -7.78 4.03 6.79
N LEU A 186 -8.34 3.24 5.86
CA LEU A 186 -9.24 3.65 4.78
C LEU A 186 -10.49 2.76 4.77
N GLY A 187 -11.54 3.26 4.12
CA GLY A 187 -12.74 2.47 3.84
C GLY A 187 -13.75 2.45 4.99
N SER A 188 -14.51 1.36 5.13
CA SER A 188 -15.59 1.25 6.11
C SER A 188 -15.11 0.77 7.47
N ASN A 189 -15.95 0.96 8.50
CA ASN A 189 -15.73 0.49 9.87
C ASN A 189 -14.43 0.97 10.54
N GLN A 190 -13.88 2.10 10.10
CA GLN A 190 -12.61 2.63 10.63
C GLN A 190 -12.64 2.85 12.15
N ALA A 191 -13.78 3.24 12.73
CA ALA A 191 -13.91 3.45 14.16
C ALA A 191 -13.80 2.14 14.96
N ALA A 192 -14.47 1.08 14.51
CA ALA A 192 -14.45 -0.23 15.18
C ALA A 192 -13.07 -0.89 15.03
N ILE A 193 -12.55 -0.95 13.80
CA ILE A 193 -11.22 -1.53 13.50
C ILE A 193 -10.13 -0.71 14.20
N GLY A 194 -10.23 0.62 14.17
CA GLY A 194 -9.27 1.50 14.83
C GLY A 194 -9.21 1.29 16.34
N ARG A 195 -10.36 1.02 16.99
CA ARG A 195 -10.39 0.66 18.41
C ARG A 195 -9.68 -0.67 18.67
N MET A 196 -9.98 -1.71 17.87
CA MET A 196 -9.31 -3.01 18.00
C MET A 196 -7.79 -2.90 17.85
N ILE A 197 -7.31 -2.06 16.91
CA ILE A 197 -5.88 -1.81 16.72
C ILE A 197 -5.28 -1.04 17.90
N ALA A 198 -5.97 -0.01 18.40
CA ALA A 198 -5.50 0.77 19.53
C ALA A 198 -5.40 -0.07 20.81
N ASP A 199 -6.41 -0.91 21.08
CA ASP A 199 -6.43 -1.84 22.20
C ASP A 199 -5.30 -2.88 22.07
N GLY A 200 -5.04 -3.37 20.84
CA GLY A 200 -3.91 -4.25 20.53
C GLY A 200 -2.56 -3.60 20.84
N PHE A 201 -2.33 -2.37 20.38
CA PHE A 201 -1.08 -1.63 20.68
C PHE A 201 -0.93 -1.27 22.16
N ALA A 202 -2.04 -1.06 22.88
CA ALA A 202 -1.99 -0.81 24.32
C ALA A 202 -1.57 -2.06 25.11
N ALA A 203 -1.90 -3.25 24.61
CA ALA A 203 -1.50 -4.53 25.21
C ALA A 203 -0.10 -4.98 24.78
N ASP A 204 0.27 -4.76 23.52
CA ASP A 204 1.55 -5.19 22.93
C ASP A 204 2.05 -4.16 21.91
N LEU A 205 3.24 -3.60 22.13
CA LEU A 205 3.85 -2.64 21.22
C LEU A 205 4.17 -3.25 19.83
N GLU A 206 4.39 -4.56 19.77
CA GLU A 206 4.67 -5.32 18.54
C GLU A 206 3.39 -5.81 17.85
N TYR A 207 2.21 -5.42 18.37
CA TYR A 207 0.92 -5.83 17.82
C TYR A 207 0.84 -5.60 16.31
N ASN A 208 0.20 -6.56 15.62
CA ASN A 208 0.02 -6.52 14.18
C ASN A 208 -1.40 -6.05 13.81
N PRO A 209 -1.57 -4.81 13.29
CA PRO A 209 -2.87 -4.26 12.91
C PRO A 209 -3.67 -5.09 11.91
N ALA A 210 -3.02 -5.95 11.12
CA ALA A 210 -3.72 -6.82 10.18
C ALA A 210 -4.65 -7.83 10.88
N LEU A 211 -4.38 -8.17 12.15
CA LEU A 211 -5.23 -9.04 12.96
C LEU A 211 -6.62 -8.44 13.21
N ALA A 212 -6.73 -7.11 13.26
CA ALA A 212 -8.02 -6.45 13.43
C ALA A 212 -8.91 -6.64 12.19
N ILE A 213 -8.35 -6.46 10.98
CA ILE A 213 -9.08 -6.74 9.74
C ILE A 213 -9.43 -8.22 9.65
N LYS A 214 -8.48 -9.10 10.01
CA LYS A 214 -8.71 -10.55 10.02
C LYS A 214 -9.91 -10.93 10.90
N SER A 215 -9.97 -10.40 12.12
CA SER A 215 -11.05 -10.67 13.06
C SER A 215 -12.41 -10.23 12.50
N VAL A 216 -12.47 -9.05 11.86
CA VAL A 216 -13.69 -8.57 11.18
C VAL A 216 -14.11 -9.51 10.03
N ILE A 217 -13.16 -10.08 9.29
CA ILE A 217 -13.43 -11.05 8.22
C ILE A 217 -13.98 -12.36 8.80
N GLU A 218 -13.33 -12.90 9.84
CA GLU A 218 -13.66 -14.21 10.44
C GLU A 218 -14.99 -14.20 11.19
N GLU A 219 -15.27 -13.13 11.92
CA GLU A 219 -16.53 -12.96 12.67
C GLU A 219 -17.68 -12.43 11.80
N GLU A 220 -17.43 -12.17 10.51
CA GLU A 220 -18.37 -11.62 9.54
C GLU A 220 -19.10 -10.35 10.04
N ILE A 221 -18.43 -9.54 10.88
CA ILE A 221 -18.99 -8.37 11.58
C ILE A 221 -19.49 -7.31 10.60
N ALA A 222 -18.81 -7.20 9.45
CA ALA A 222 -19.09 -6.18 8.44
C ALA A 222 -19.29 -6.85 7.08
N GLY A 223 -20.52 -6.92 6.60
CA GLY A 223 -20.85 -7.58 5.32
C GLY A 223 -20.16 -6.98 4.09
N ASP A 224 -19.51 -5.82 4.22
CA ASP A 224 -18.79 -5.18 3.14
C ASP A 224 -17.27 -5.46 3.12
N ILE A 225 -16.72 -5.92 4.25
CA ILE A 225 -15.35 -6.39 4.43
C ILE A 225 -15.38 -7.93 4.38
N GLY A 226 -14.41 -8.57 3.73
CA GLY A 226 -14.41 -10.03 3.67
C GLY A 226 -13.40 -10.65 2.72
N GLY A 227 -13.59 -11.95 2.45
CA GLY A 227 -12.73 -12.73 1.59
C GLY A 227 -11.45 -13.17 2.31
N TYR A 228 -10.31 -12.80 1.76
CA TYR A 228 -8.96 -13.09 2.23
C TYR A 228 -8.29 -11.81 2.72
N LEU A 229 -7.33 -11.98 3.62
CA LEU A 229 -6.42 -10.92 4.04
C LEU A 229 -5.22 -10.88 3.08
N HIS A 230 -4.96 -9.72 2.50
CA HIS A 230 -3.77 -9.41 1.72
C HIS A 230 -2.79 -8.60 2.56
N LEU A 231 -1.50 -8.91 2.42
CA LEU A 231 -0.41 -8.20 3.10
C LEU A 231 0.61 -7.70 2.08
N GLY A 232 1.07 -6.47 2.28
CA GLY A 232 2.17 -5.88 1.55
C GLY A 232 3.23 -5.30 2.50
N ARG A 233 4.50 -5.43 2.14
CA ARG A 233 5.65 -4.85 2.84
C ARG A 233 6.39 -3.91 1.91
N ILE A 234 6.79 -2.74 2.43
CA ILE A 234 7.48 -1.70 1.68
C ILE A 234 8.87 -1.49 2.26
N ARG A 235 9.91 -1.86 1.49
CA ARG A 235 11.33 -1.75 1.85
C ARG A 235 12.19 -1.54 0.60
N GLY A 236 12.23 -0.32 0.07
CA GLY A 236 12.92 -0.05 -1.20
C GLY A 236 12.28 -0.68 -2.45
N GLY A 237 11.22 -1.46 -2.24
CA GLY A 237 10.37 -2.14 -3.21
C GLY A 237 9.06 -2.53 -2.53
N VAL A 238 8.17 -3.19 -3.26
CA VAL A 238 6.87 -3.64 -2.75
C VAL A 238 6.77 -5.16 -2.84
N ASP A 239 6.82 -5.81 -1.68
CA ASP A 239 6.60 -7.25 -1.56
C ASP A 239 5.13 -7.52 -1.23
N ILE A 240 4.47 -8.39 -2.01
CA ILE A 240 3.09 -8.81 -1.78
C ILE A 240 3.09 -10.27 -1.33
N TYR A 241 2.48 -10.53 -0.18
CA TYR A 241 2.38 -11.87 0.37
C TYR A 241 1.10 -12.58 -0.10
N PRO A 242 1.11 -13.92 -0.16
CA PRO A 242 -0.08 -14.70 -0.51
C PRO A 242 -1.30 -14.37 0.35
N ALA A 243 -2.46 -14.38 -0.29
CA ALA A 243 -3.75 -14.15 0.35
C ALA A 243 -4.05 -15.24 1.39
N TRP A 244 -4.52 -14.82 2.58
CA TRP A 244 -4.73 -15.74 3.69
C TRP A 244 -6.18 -15.75 4.19
N ARG A 245 -6.68 -16.96 4.44
CA ARG A 245 -8.00 -17.26 5.02
C ARG A 245 -7.84 -18.59 5.76
N GLY A 246 -7.38 -18.56 7.02
CA GLY A 246 -7.08 -19.78 7.76
C GLY A 246 -7.11 -19.62 9.28
N ASP A 247 -7.46 -20.73 9.94
CA ASP A 247 -7.76 -20.89 11.38
C ASP A 247 -6.54 -20.74 12.30
N SER A 248 -5.31 -20.64 11.77
CA SER A 248 -4.10 -20.56 12.58
C SER A 248 -3.83 -19.11 12.96
N GLY A 249 -4.19 -18.66 14.17
CA GLY A 249 -4.10 -17.28 14.68
C GLY A 249 -2.75 -16.53 14.56
N SER A 250 -1.74 -17.08 13.91
CA SER A 250 -0.47 -16.42 13.56
C SER A 250 -0.45 -15.99 12.09
N LEU A 251 -0.27 -14.68 11.85
CA LEU A 251 0.15 -14.15 10.55
C LEU A 251 1.51 -14.75 10.14
N PRO A 252 1.89 -14.72 8.85
CA PRO A 252 3.20 -15.20 8.41
C PRO A 252 4.31 -14.52 9.23
N SER A 253 5.12 -15.31 9.94
CA SER A 253 6.33 -14.78 10.55
C SER A 253 7.29 -14.39 9.42
N PRO A 254 7.78 -13.14 9.38
CA PRO A 254 8.74 -12.71 8.36
C PRO A 254 10.09 -13.41 8.46
N TYR A 255 10.34 -14.19 9.53
CA TYR A 255 11.53 -15.02 9.69
C TYR A 255 11.34 -16.48 9.25
N ALA A 256 10.19 -16.82 8.66
CA ALA A 256 10.04 -18.07 7.92
C ALA A 256 10.73 -18.03 6.54
N ASP A 257 11.63 -17.08 6.25
CA ASP A 257 12.50 -17.09 5.07
C ASP A 257 13.27 -18.42 4.94
N GLY A 258 13.57 -19.09 6.07
CA GLY A 258 14.18 -20.43 6.10
C GLY A 258 13.21 -21.61 5.93
N LYS A 259 11.90 -21.42 6.10
CA LYS A 259 10.87 -22.48 5.91
C LYS A 259 10.02 -22.28 4.65
N LEU A 260 10.04 -21.08 4.07
CA LEU A 260 9.62 -20.75 2.71
C LEU A 260 10.79 -20.87 1.71
N GLY A 261 11.88 -21.52 2.11
CA GLY A 261 12.96 -22.00 1.24
C GLY A 261 12.44 -23.02 0.24
N GLY A 262 11.75 -22.54 -0.78
CA GLY A 262 11.16 -23.36 -1.85
C GLY A 262 10.12 -22.64 -2.72
N LEU A 263 9.59 -21.48 -2.31
CA LEU A 263 8.67 -20.66 -3.12
C LEU A 263 9.27 -19.29 -3.52
N GLY A 264 10.59 -19.18 -3.43
CA GLY A 264 11.37 -18.05 -3.92
C GLY A 264 11.52 -18.08 -5.43
N GLU A 265 10.43 -17.89 -6.18
CA GLU A 265 10.48 -17.54 -7.60
C GLU A 265 9.16 -16.95 -8.11
N TRP A 266 8.58 -15.99 -7.38
CA TRP A 266 7.63 -15.04 -7.97
C TRP A 266 8.13 -13.62 -7.74
N ARG A 267 9.29 -13.32 -8.34
CA ARG A 267 9.56 -11.95 -8.79
C ARG A 267 8.61 -11.72 -9.96
N VAL A 268 7.69 -10.75 -9.86
CA VAL A 268 7.02 -10.21 -11.05
C VAL A 268 8.05 -9.36 -11.81
N ASN A 269 9.05 -10.04 -12.38
CA ASN A 269 9.99 -9.56 -13.38
C ASN A 269 10.03 -10.64 -14.46
N GLY A 270 9.01 -10.62 -15.31
CA GLY A 270 8.88 -11.47 -16.49
C GLY A 270 8.53 -10.63 -17.72
N ILE A 271 9.32 -9.60 -18.01
CA ILE A 271 9.53 -9.18 -19.40
C ILE A 271 10.97 -9.57 -19.73
N PHE A 272 11.13 -10.76 -20.29
CA PHE A 272 12.17 -11.04 -21.27
C PHE A 272 11.54 -11.77 -22.44
N GLY A 273 11.48 -11.06 -23.55
CA GLY A 273 11.20 -11.54 -24.88
C GLY A 273 11.86 -10.56 -25.83
N ILE A 274 13.19 -10.64 -25.92
CA ILE A 274 13.94 -10.13 -27.07
C ILE A 274 13.67 -11.13 -28.19
N ALA A 275 13.05 -10.64 -29.26
CA ALA A 275 13.28 -11.06 -30.64
C ALA A 275 13.18 -9.80 -31.50
#